data_AF-A0A7Y5PK14-F1
#
_entry.id   AF-A0A7Y5PK14-F1
#
_cell.length_a   1.000
_cell.length_b   1.000
_cell.length_c   1.000
_cell.angle_alpha   90.00
_cell.angle_beta   90.00
_cell.angle_gamma   90.00
#
_symmetry.space_group_name_H-M   'P 1'
#
loop_
_entity.id
_entity.type
_entity.pdbx_description
1 polymer ?
#
loop_
_entity_poly.entity_id
_entity_poly.type
_entity_poly.pdbx_seq_one_letter_code
_entity_poly.pdbx_strand_id
1 'polypeptide(L)' 'MAFPSNEREILLKSPGIGPGVIDRLEALGVDSLEALCAANLEDLVRSACHLVGSAAWRNRQRALQRALGRVLATHP' A
#
# COMPACT_ATOMS: atom_id res chain seq x y z
N MET A 1 1.98 12.77 6.76
CA MET A 1 2.98 12.80 5.68
C MET A 1 2.40 12.10 4.45
N ALA A 2 3.01 12.28 3.29
CA ALA A 2 2.54 11.71 2.02
C ALA A 2 3.62 10.80 1.43
N PHE A 3 3.21 9.78 0.67
CA PHE A 3 4.16 8.92 -0.04
C PHE A 3 5.07 9.76 -0.94
N PRO A 4 6.40 9.57 -0.87
CA PRO A 4 7.31 10.27 -1.77
C PRO A 4 7.01 9.87 -3.21
N SER A 5 7.14 10.84 -4.12
CA SER A 5 6.69 10.72 -5.51
C SER A 5 7.22 9.46 -6.20
N ASN A 6 8.47 9.08 -5.93
CA ASN A 6 9.09 7.89 -6.51
C ASN A 6 8.41 6.58 -6.06
N GLU A 7 8.16 6.41 -4.77
CA GLU A 7 7.47 5.24 -4.21
C GLU A 7 6.01 5.21 -4.67
N ARG A 8 5.36 6.38 -4.66
CA ARG A 8 3.99 6.57 -5.14
C ARG A 8 3.84 6.16 -6.60
N GLU A 9 4.79 6.52 -7.47
CA GLU A 9 4.80 6.13 -8.88
C GLU A 9 5.02 4.63 -9.07
N ILE A 10 5.89 4.00 -8.27
CA ILE A 10 6.11 2.55 -8.33
C ILE A 10 4.85 1.79 -7.88
N LEU A 11 4.20 2.28 -6.82
CA LEU A 11 2.91 1.78 -6.34
C LEU A 11 1.85 1.92 -7.42
N LEU A 12 1.66 3.11 -8.01
CA LEU A 12 0.70 3.37 -9.10
C LEU A 12 0.97 2.54 -10.37
N LYS A 13 2.23 2.21 -10.66
CA LYS A 13 2.60 1.30 -11.75
C LYS A 13 2.25 -0.16 -11.47
N SER A 14 2.00 -0.52 -10.20
CA SER A 14 1.67 -1.89 -9.84
C SER A 14 0.20 -2.20 -10.13
N PRO A 15 -0.10 -3.25 -10.92
CA PRO A 15 -1.45 -3.57 -11.34
C PRO A 15 -2.33 -3.88 -10.12
N GLY A 16 -3.38 -3.08 -9.96
CA GLY A 16 -4.28 -3.19 -8.82
C GLY A 16 -4.00 -2.21 -7.70
N ILE A 17 -3.06 -1.27 -7.84
CA ILE A 17 -2.94 -0.11 -6.94
C ILE A 17 -3.40 1.14 -7.70
N GLY A 18 -4.37 1.84 -7.12
CA GLY A 18 -4.87 3.11 -7.66
C GLY A 18 -4.63 4.24 -6.68
N PRO A 19 -4.84 5.50 -7.10
CA PRO A 19 -4.63 6.67 -6.25
C PRO A 19 -5.46 6.62 -4.96
N GLY A 20 -6.67 6.04 -5.00
CA GLY A 20 -7.50 5.87 -3.79
C GLY A 20 -6.97 4.85 -2.78
N VAL A 21 -6.10 3.92 -3.19
CA VAL A 21 -5.41 3.03 -2.24
C VAL A 21 -4.33 3.81 -1.50
N ILE A 22 -3.58 4.65 -2.22
CA ILE A 22 -2.53 5.48 -1.64
C ILE A 22 -3.12 6.49 -0.67
N ASP A 23 -4.18 7.20 -1.07
CA ASP A 23 -4.91 8.13 -0.20
C ASP A 23 -5.38 7.45 1.09
N ARG A 24 -5.85 6.19 0.99
CA ARG A 24 -6.26 5.42 2.18
C ARG A 24 -5.07 5.03 3.06
N LEU A 25 -3.92 4.68 2.47
CA LEU A 25 -2.71 4.39 3.22
C LEU A 25 -2.24 5.64 3.97
N GLU A 26 -2.25 6.79 3.30
CA GLU A 26 -1.93 8.10 3.88
C GLU A 26 -2.88 8.45 5.03
N ALA A 27 -4.19 8.19 4.86
CA ALA A 27 -5.19 8.37 5.90
C ALA A 27 -5.03 7.44 7.11
N LEU A 28 -4.41 6.26 6.91
CA LEU A 28 -4.06 5.33 7.99
C LEU A 28 -2.72 5.68 8.65
N GLY A 29 -2.07 6.77 8.23
CA GLY A 29 -0.78 7.22 8.76
C GLY A 29 0.42 6.49 8.14
N VAL A 30 0.22 5.82 7.00
CA VAL A 30 1.31 5.24 6.23
C VAL A 30 1.74 6.20 5.15
N ASP A 31 2.95 6.72 5.28
CA ASP A 31 3.51 7.71 4.35
C ASP A 31 4.79 7.27 3.63
N SER A 32 5.27 6.06 3.89
CA SER A 32 6.46 5.51 3.22
C SER A 32 6.37 4.00 3.14
N LEU A 33 7.13 3.37 2.23
CA LEU A 33 7.23 1.92 2.19
C LEU A 33 7.84 1.33 3.46
N GLU A 34 8.72 2.07 4.14
CA GLU A 34 9.27 1.69 5.44
C GLU A 34 8.16 1.62 6.50
N ALA A 35 7.30 2.65 6.54
CA ALA A 35 6.13 2.69 7.40
C ALA A 35 5.13 1.59 7.01
N LEU A 36 4.98 1.28 5.71
CA LEU A 36 4.13 0.19 5.22
C LEU A 36 4.72 -1.21 5.54
N CYS A 37 6.04 -1.33 5.63
CA CYS A 37 6.72 -2.56 6.00
C CYS A 37 6.66 -2.78 7.52
N ALA A 38 6.85 -1.70 8.28
CA ALA A 38 6.70 -1.69 9.73
C ALA A 38 5.24 -1.88 10.17
N ALA A 39 4.31 -1.22 9.47
CA ALA A 39 2.88 -1.36 9.67
C ALA A 39 2.39 -2.57 8.87
N ASN A 40 2.29 -3.71 9.54
CA ASN A 40 1.98 -5.00 8.93
C ASN A 40 0.84 -4.88 7.89
N LEU A 41 1.18 -5.12 6.63
CA LEU A 41 0.30 -4.86 5.48
C LEU A 41 -1.04 -5.62 5.58
N GLU A 42 -0.99 -6.82 6.18
CA GLU A 42 -2.16 -7.61 6.50
C GLU A 42 -3.09 -6.93 7.52
N ASP A 43 -2.52 -6.31 8.54
CA ASP A 43 -3.26 -5.64 9.60
C ASP A 43 -3.90 -4.33 9.09
N LEU A 44 -3.15 -3.61 8.25
CA LEU A 44 -3.61 -2.40 7.58
C LEU A 44 -4.78 -2.67 6.63
N VAL A 45 -4.65 -3.72 5.83
CA VAL A 45 -5.73 -4.16 4.92
C VAL A 45 -6.89 -4.69 5.72
N ARG A 46 -6.67 -5.43 6.81
CA ARG A 46 -7.74 -5.93 7.68
C ARG A 46 -8.51 -4.75 8.29
N SER A 47 -7.82 -3.72 8.77
CA SER A 47 -8.41 -2.48 9.27
C SER A 47 -9.20 -1.74 8.20
N ALA A 48 -8.62 -1.58 6.99
CA ALA A 48 -9.29 -0.95 5.87
C ALA A 48 -10.51 -1.76 5.38
N CYS A 49 -10.41 -3.09 5.37
CA CYS A 49 -11.50 -3.99 5.01
C CYS A 49 -12.62 -3.97 6.05
N HIS A 50 -12.30 -3.78 7.34
CA HIS A 50 -13.30 -3.60 8.39
C HIS A 50 -14.02 -2.27 8.24
N LEU A 51 -13.29 -1.19 7.95
CA LEU A 51 -13.83 0.16 7.74
C LEU A 51 -14.69 0.29 6.46
N VAL A 52 -14.29 -0.38 5.38
CA VAL A 52 -14.95 -0.29 4.06
C VAL A 52 -15.93 -1.45 3.82
N GLY A 53 -15.87 -2.52 4.62
CA GLY A 53 -16.73 -3.70 4.51
C GLY A 53 -16.58 -4.51 3.22
N SER A 54 -15.49 -4.31 2.46
CA SER A 54 -15.40 -4.83 1.09
C SER A 54 -14.15 -5.68 0.85
N ALA A 55 -14.36 -6.92 0.42
CA ALA A 55 -13.32 -7.88 0.06
C ALA A 55 -12.40 -7.41 -1.09
N ALA A 56 -12.77 -6.31 -1.78
CA ALA A 56 -11.94 -5.65 -2.77
C ALA A 56 -10.53 -5.31 -2.23
N TRP A 57 -10.42 -5.01 -0.93
CA TRP A 57 -9.14 -4.76 -0.27
C TRP A 57 -8.20 -5.98 -0.22
N ARG A 58 -8.71 -7.21 -0.26
CA ARG A 58 -7.87 -8.42 -0.31
C ARG A 58 -7.06 -8.52 -1.61
N ASN A 59 -7.64 -8.12 -2.74
CA ASN A 59 -6.89 -8.03 -4.00
C ASN A 59 -5.88 -6.88 -3.97
N ARG A 60 -6.22 -5.78 -3.29
CA ARG A 60 -5.28 -4.65 -3.07
C ARG A 60 -4.11 -5.05 -2.18
N GLN A 61 -4.32 -5.87 -1.15
CA GLN A 61 -3.24 -6.42 -0.30
C GLN A 61 -2.18 -7.14 -1.13
N ARG A 62 -2.61 -8.06 -2.00
CA ARG A 62 -1.68 -8.79 -2.88
C ARG A 62 -0.96 -7.84 -3.83
N ALA A 63 -1.65 -6.82 -4.36
CA ALA A 63 -1.03 -5.83 -5.23
C ALA A 63 0.03 -4.99 -4.48
N LEU A 64 -0.23 -4.63 -3.21
CA LEU A 64 0.70 -3.90 -2.36
C LEU A 64 1.91 -4.77 -1.98
N GLN A 65 1.71 -6.03 -1.59
CA GLN A 65 2.81 -6.97 -1.33
C GLN A 65 3.69 -7.18 -2.56
N ARG A 66 3.09 -7.30 -3.75
CA ARG A 66 3.84 -7.40 -5.01
C ARG A 66 4.62 -6.13 -5.31
N ALA A 67 4.01 -4.97 -5.10
CA ALA A 67 4.67 -3.69 -5.30
C ALA A 67 5.85 -3.54 -4.33
N LEU A 68 5.65 -3.84 -3.05
CA LEU A 68 6.68 -3.79 -2.01
C LEU A 68 7.83 -4.74 -2.32
N GLY A 69 7.54 -5.99 -2.70
CA GLY A 69 8.58 -6.95 -3.12
C GLY A 69 9.35 -6.48 -4.36
N ARG A 70 8.70 -5.75 -5.27
CA ARG A 70 9.37 -5.15 -6.43
C ARG A 70 10.24 -3.97 -6.03
N VAL A 71 9.78 -3.13 -5.09
CA VAL A 71 10.55 -1.97 -4.63
C VAL A 71 11.79 -2.41 -3.85
N LEU A 72 11.63 -3.36 -2.91
CA LEU A 72 12.73 -3.95 -2.15
C LEU A 72 13.76 -4.62 -3.06
N ALA A 73 13.35 -5.17 -4.21
CA ALA A 73 14.27 -5.71 -5.20
C ALA A 73 15.00 -4.63 -6.03
N THR A 74 14.47 -3.40 -6.08
CA THR A 74 15.10 -2.26 -6.80
C THR A 74 15.98 -1.38 -5.92
N HIS A 75 15.97 -1.54 -4.60
CA HIS A 75 16.80 -0.78 -3.67
C HIS A 75 17.74 -1.74 -2.92
N PRO A 76 19.02 -1.90 -3.34
CA PRO A 76 20.01 -2.71 -2.62
C PRO A 76 20.45 -2.06 -1.30
#